data_AF-A0A1C6PUL8-F1
#
_entry.id   AF-A0A1C6PUL8-F1
#
_cell.length_a   1.000
_cell.length_b   1.000
_cell.length_c   1.000
_cell.angle_alpha   90.00
_cell.angle_beta   90.00
_cell.angle_gamma   90.00
#
_symmetry.space_group_name_H-M   'P 1'
#
loop_
_entity.id
_entity.type
_entity.pdbx_description
1 polymer ?
#
loop_
_entity_poly.entity_id
_entity_poly.type
_entity_poly.pdbx_seq_one_letter_code
_entity_poly.pdbx_strand_id
1 'polypeptide(L)'
;MADFALALLLPFAEPGVQVNGVMRLRVGDVRKADLHLQLVDTESRLVLRGTPGTRWRDVLAERRRDLEEGGLLPLWDEAEVSSYELEDEREFASLVRTGNDLAWLGSGLLRRIAMFQNFSTAYSTRSWITGDEWIFELDTLRDVPLDHDGFLDRLMDEILGLPLRITRRYCDCRLLGRARGYQCTFYLEHRRPDVRGVMQIRFRWGDSVYGDDVRDRLEELDADQDWLDRVLPRRPAGPAARTGGSR
;
A
#
# COMPACT_ATOMS: atom_id res chain seq x y z
N MET A 1 -4.94 14.16 -4.08
CA MET A 1 -4.85 12.93 -3.27
C MET A 1 -6.21 12.33 -2.93
N ALA A 2 -7.22 13.10 -2.49
CA ALA A 2 -8.55 12.56 -2.16
C ALA A 2 -9.21 11.80 -3.34
N ASP A 3 -9.11 12.34 -4.55
CA ASP A 3 -9.64 11.72 -5.77
C ASP A 3 -9.03 10.34 -6.07
N PHE A 4 -7.70 10.20 -5.96
CA PHE A 4 -7.00 8.93 -6.14
C PHE A 4 -7.46 7.85 -5.15
N ALA A 5 -7.72 8.23 -3.89
CA ALA A 5 -8.24 7.29 -2.90
C ALA A 5 -9.66 6.84 -3.25
N LEU A 6 -10.54 7.74 -3.70
CA LEU A 6 -11.90 7.36 -4.12
C LEU A 6 -11.91 6.50 -5.37
N ALA A 7 -11.00 6.76 -6.32
CA ALA A 7 -10.87 5.96 -7.54
C ALA A 7 -10.52 4.49 -7.27
N LEU A 8 -9.80 4.22 -6.19
CA LEU A 8 -9.43 2.86 -5.77
C LEU A 8 -10.42 2.23 -4.77
N LEU A 9 -11.11 3.04 -3.97
CA LEU A 9 -11.97 2.54 -2.91
C LEU A 9 -13.43 2.36 -3.34
N LEU A 10 -14.03 3.36 -4.00
CA LEU A 10 -15.46 3.34 -4.24
C LEU A 10 -15.81 2.36 -5.36
N PRO A 11 -16.77 1.45 -5.14
CA PRO A 11 -17.07 0.43 -6.13
C PRO A 11 -17.82 1.02 -7.32
N PHE A 12 -17.44 0.57 -8.52
CA PHE A 12 -18.15 0.86 -9.76
C PHE A 12 -18.12 -0.35 -10.69
N ALA A 13 -19.20 -0.56 -11.44
CA ALA A 13 -19.28 -1.62 -12.44
C ALA A 13 -18.85 -1.11 -13.82
N GLU A 14 -18.11 -1.95 -14.53
CA GLU A 14 -17.94 -1.92 -15.96
C GLU A 14 -18.85 -3.03 -16.54
N PRO A 15 -20.07 -2.72 -17.02
CA PRO A 15 -21.07 -3.72 -17.33
C PRO A 15 -20.58 -4.78 -18.32
N GLY A 16 -20.67 -6.06 -17.92
CA GLY A 16 -20.20 -7.20 -18.72
C GLY A 16 -18.70 -7.43 -18.69
N VAL A 17 -17.95 -6.71 -17.85
CA VAL A 17 -16.49 -6.87 -17.69
C VAL A 17 -16.14 -7.24 -16.25
N GLN A 18 -16.32 -6.33 -15.30
CA GLN A 18 -15.95 -6.55 -13.90
C GLN A 18 -16.52 -5.44 -12.98
N VAL A 19 -16.40 -5.66 -11.67
CA VAL A 19 -16.54 -4.60 -10.65
C VAL A 19 -15.15 -4.15 -10.19
N ASN A 20 -14.94 -2.85 -10.22
CA ASN A 20 -13.72 -2.21 -9.72
C ASN A 20 -13.97 -1.59 -8.35
N GLY A 21 -12.90 -1.31 -7.60
CA GLY A 21 -12.98 -0.75 -6.25
C GLY A 21 -13.24 -1.80 -5.17
N VAL A 22 -13.60 -1.38 -3.96
CA VAL A 22 -13.94 -2.29 -2.87
C VAL A 22 -15.43 -2.63 -2.95
N MET A 23 -15.73 -3.85 -3.40
CA MET A 23 -17.09 -4.36 -3.44
C MET A 23 -17.78 -4.23 -2.08
N ARG A 24 -19.10 -4.00 -2.10
CA ARG A 24 -19.98 -3.81 -0.94
C ARG A 24 -19.67 -2.54 -0.12
N LEU A 25 -18.69 -1.73 -0.51
CA LEU A 25 -18.41 -0.47 0.18
C LEU A 25 -19.41 0.60 -0.29
N ARG A 26 -20.01 1.32 0.66
CA ARG A 26 -20.99 2.37 0.41
C ARG A 26 -20.64 3.66 1.12
N VAL A 27 -21.04 4.77 0.52
CA VAL A 27 -21.05 6.08 1.18
C VAL A 27 -22.24 6.11 2.14
N GLY A 28 -21.96 6.10 3.44
CA GLY A 28 -22.99 6.17 4.47
C GLY A 28 -23.38 7.61 4.81
N ASP A 29 -22.39 8.51 4.90
CA ASP A 29 -22.62 9.92 5.25
C ASP A 29 -21.43 10.81 4.87
N VAL A 30 -21.66 12.11 4.76
CA VAL A 30 -20.62 13.14 4.63
C VAL A 30 -20.80 14.19 5.73
N ARG A 31 -19.88 14.19 6.69
CA ARG A 31 -19.91 15.09 7.87
C ARG A 31 -18.70 16.01 7.87
N LYS A 32 -18.90 17.28 7.54
CA LYS A 32 -17.80 18.27 7.43
C LYS A 32 -16.73 17.76 6.47
N ALA A 33 -15.50 17.53 6.96
CA ALA A 33 -14.37 16.99 6.22
C ALA A 33 -14.24 15.46 6.33
N ASP A 34 -15.22 14.77 6.90
CA ASP A 34 -15.21 13.32 7.09
C ASP A 34 -16.19 12.64 6.11
N LEU A 35 -15.69 11.69 5.33
CA LEU A 35 -16.48 10.77 4.51
C LEU A 35 -16.64 9.45 5.27
N HIS A 36 -17.87 9.11 5.60
CA HIS A 36 -18.21 7.88 6.30
C HIS A 36 -18.56 6.79 5.28
N LEU A 37 -17.83 5.68 5.39
CA LEU A 37 -17.97 4.51 4.53
C LEU A 37 -18.41 3.32 5.36
N GLN A 38 -19.23 2.45 4.77
CA GLN A 38 -19.73 1.23 5.40
C GLN A 38 -19.62 0.05 4.44
N LEU A 39 -19.36 -1.13 4.97
CA LEU A 39 -19.45 -2.38 4.20
C LEU A 39 -20.83 -2.99 4.42
N VAL A 40 -21.59 -3.17 3.32
CA VAL A 40 -22.92 -3.81 3.33
C VAL A 40 -22.82 -5.20 3.97
N ASP A 41 -23.88 -5.60 4.69
CA ASP A 41 -23.99 -6.84 5.45
C ASP A 41 -23.00 -6.98 6.63
N THR A 42 -22.35 -5.89 7.03
CA THR A 42 -21.43 -5.89 8.19
C THR A 42 -21.62 -4.65 9.06
N GLU A 43 -21.12 -4.71 10.29
CA GLU A 43 -21.01 -3.53 11.17
C GLU A 43 -19.72 -2.71 10.90
N SER A 44 -18.95 -3.07 9.87
CA SER A 44 -17.65 -2.44 9.59
C SER A 44 -17.83 -1.06 8.99
N ARG A 45 -17.14 -0.08 9.58
CA ARG A 45 -17.19 1.32 9.16
C ARG A 45 -15.77 1.89 9.04
N LEU A 46 -15.58 2.74 8.04
CA LEU A 46 -14.34 3.47 7.79
C LEU A 46 -14.67 4.96 7.70
N VAL A 47 -13.82 5.82 8.26
CA VAL A 47 -13.95 7.27 8.12
C VAL A 47 -12.72 7.80 7.43
N LEU A 48 -12.90 8.37 6.24
CA LEU A 48 -11.84 9.10 5.53
C LEU A 48 -11.92 10.58 5.90
N ARG A 49 -10.94 11.05 6.65
CA ARG A 49 -10.81 12.46 7.00
C ARG A 49 -10.00 13.19 5.93
N GLY A 50 -10.65 14.13 5.25
CA GLY A 50 -10.00 15.06 4.34
C GLY A 50 -9.22 16.15 5.07
N THR A 51 -8.29 16.78 4.37
CA THR A 51 -7.60 17.99 4.84
C THR A 51 -8.60 19.15 5.00
N PRO A 52 -8.26 20.20 5.78
CA PRO A 52 -9.12 21.38 5.90
C PRO A 52 -9.53 21.94 4.53
N GLY A 53 -10.83 22.19 4.35
CA GLY A 53 -11.38 22.66 3.08
C GLY A 53 -11.82 21.55 2.10
N THR A 54 -11.58 20.27 2.41
CA THR A 54 -12.08 19.15 1.61
C THR A 54 -13.61 19.18 1.52
N ARG A 55 -14.14 19.15 0.29
CA ARG A 55 -15.58 19.11 -0.01
C ARG A 55 -15.94 17.77 -0.62
N TRP A 56 -16.13 16.75 0.22
CA TRP A 56 -16.39 15.39 -0.23
C TRP A 56 -17.58 15.26 -1.19
N ARG A 57 -18.64 16.04 -1.00
CA ARG A 57 -19.80 16.03 -1.93
C ARG A 57 -19.42 16.44 -3.34
N ASP A 58 -18.57 17.46 -3.47
CA ASP A 58 -18.11 17.96 -4.77
C ASP A 58 -17.22 16.90 -5.44
N VAL A 59 -16.29 16.29 -4.68
CA VAL A 59 -15.41 15.21 -5.17
C VAL A 59 -16.22 13.97 -5.59
N LEU A 60 -17.23 13.57 -4.82
CA LEU A 60 -18.12 12.45 -5.16
C LEU A 60 -18.93 12.74 -6.43
N ALA A 61 -19.43 13.97 -6.58
CA ALA A 61 -20.20 14.39 -7.75
C ALA A 61 -19.34 14.44 -9.03
N GLU A 62 -18.09 14.92 -8.92
CA GLU A 62 -17.10 14.88 -9.99
C GLU A 62 -16.80 13.44 -10.39
N ARG A 63 -16.46 12.59 -9.42
CA ARG A 63 -16.17 11.17 -9.67
C ARG A 63 -17.34 10.42 -10.30
N ARG A 64 -18.57 10.71 -9.86
CA ARG A 64 -19.79 10.16 -10.48
C ARG A 64 -19.88 10.54 -11.95
N ARG A 65 -19.70 11.83 -12.26
CA ARG A 65 -19.77 12.34 -13.63
C ARG A 65 -18.74 11.65 -14.52
N ASP A 66 -17.50 11.55 -14.06
CA ASP A 66 -16.42 10.91 -14.84
C ASP A 66 -16.72 9.44 -15.18
N LEU A 67 -17.29 8.69 -14.23
CA LEU A 67 -17.68 7.30 -14.46
C LEU A 67 -18.87 7.20 -15.42
N GLU A 68 -19.91 8.00 -15.20
CA GLU A 68 -21.12 7.99 -16.04
C GLU A 68 -20.80 8.43 -17.48
N GLU A 69 -19.95 9.43 -17.69
CA GLU A 69 -19.45 9.84 -19.01
C GLU A 69 -18.62 8.73 -19.69
N GLY A 70 -17.94 7.89 -18.90
CA GLY A 70 -17.24 6.69 -19.36
C GLY A 70 -18.15 5.46 -19.58
N GLY A 71 -19.47 5.57 -19.33
CA GLY A 71 -20.40 4.44 -19.42
C GLY A 71 -20.29 3.43 -18.26
N LEU A 72 -19.64 3.82 -17.17
CA LEU A 72 -19.44 3.03 -15.96
C LEU A 72 -20.53 3.37 -14.93
N LEU A 73 -20.83 2.43 -14.02
CA LEU A 73 -21.91 2.56 -13.05
C LEU A 73 -21.38 2.67 -11.62
N PRO A 74 -21.48 3.84 -10.98
CA PRO A 74 -21.21 3.99 -9.54
C PRO A 74 -22.12 3.09 -8.69
N LEU A 75 -21.55 2.26 -7.83
CA LEU A 75 -22.30 1.34 -6.95
C LEU A 75 -22.35 1.82 -5.49
N TRP A 76 -21.56 2.84 -5.13
CA TRP A 76 -21.34 3.24 -3.74
C TRP A 76 -22.56 3.90 -3.06
N ASP A 77 -23.60 4.25 -3.81
CA ASP A 77 -24.86 4.82 -3.28
C ASP A 77 -25.99 3.78 -3.19
N GLU A 78 -25.75 2.52 -3.60
CA GLU A 78 -26.73 1.45 -3.49
C GLU A 78 -26.91 0.99 -2.03
N ALA A 79 -28.15 0.77 -1.60
CA ALA A 79 -28.43 0.34 -0.22
C ALA A 79 -27.99 -1.10 0.06
N GLU A 80 -28.07 -1.95 -0.96
CA GLU A 80 -27.79 -3.39 -0.89
C GLU A 80 -26.66 -3.77 -1.85
N VAL A 81 -26.26 -5.04 -1.83
CA VAL A 81 -25.27 -5.59 -2.78
C VAL A 81 -25.89 -5.61 -4.18
N SER A 82 -25.17 -5.07 -5.16
CA SER A 82 -25.67 -4.96 -6.53
C SER A 82 -25.62 -6.30 -7.26
N SER A 83 -26.43 -6.46 -8.32
CA SER A 83 -26.35 -7.66 -9.16
C SER A 83 -24.99 -7.78 -9.86
N TYR A 84 -24.35 -6.65 -10.19
CA TYR A 84 -23.00 -6.63 -10.77
C TYR A 84 -21.97 -7.19 -9.80
N GLU A 85 -22.06 -6.82 -8.52
CA GLU A 85 -21.18 -7.35 -7.47
C GLU A 85 -21.39 -8.85 -7.28
N LEU A 86 -22.63 -9.33 -7.28
CA LEU A 86 -22.92 -10.76 -7.16
C LEU A 86 -22.48 -11.56 -8.39
N GLU A 87 -22.51 -10.98 -9.58
CA GLU A 87 -22.00 -11.60 -10.80
C GLU A 87 -20.47 -11.69 -10.78
N ASP A 88 -19.78 -10.60 -10.48
CA ASP A 88 -18.32 -10.53 -10.38
C ASP A 88 -17.79 -11.47 -9.27
N GLU A 89 -18.43 -11.50 -8.09
CA GLU A 89 -18.09 -12.44 -7.02
C GLU A 89 -18.20 -13.91 -7.47
N ARG A 90 -19.17 -14.23 -8.35
CA ARG A 90 -19.35 -15.59 -8.88
C ARG A 90 -18.31 -15.94 -9.93
N GLU A 91 -18.02 -15.01 -10.84
CA GLU A 91 -17.03 -15.18 -11.90
C GLU A 91 -15.62 -15.33 -11.30
N PHE A 92 -15.27 -14.47 -10.34
CA PHE A 92 -13.97 -14.43 -9.69
C PHE A 92 -13.97 -15.09 -8.30
N ALA A 93 -14.84 -16.08 -8.09
CA ALA A 93 -15.01 -16.74 -6.78
C ALA A 93 -13.70 -17.30 -6.19
N SER A 94 -12.75 -17.71 -7.04
CA SER A 94 -11.41 -18.13 -6.58
C SER A 94 -10.61 -16.96 -5.99
N LEU A 95 -10.62 -15.79 -6.63
CA LEU A 95 -9.94 -14.58 -6.16
C LEU A 95 -10.58 -14.06 -4.86
N VAL A 96 -11.91 -14.06 -4.78
CA VAL A 96 -12.64 -13.70 -3.55
C VAL A 96 -12.25 -14.62 -2.39
N ARG A 97 -12.21 -15.94 -2.64
CA ARG A 97 -11.75 -16.91 -1.62
C ARG A 97 -10.31 -16.65 -1.20
N THR A 98 -9.41 -16.41 -2.14
CA THR A 98 -8.02 -16.06 -1.84
C THR A 98 -7.92 -14.79 -0.98
N GLY A 99 -8.68 -13.75 -1.31
CA GLY A 99 -8.74 -12.52 -0.51
C GLY A 99 -9.22 -12.79 0.92
N ASN A 100 -10.24 -13.63 1.08
CA ASN A 100 -10.74 -14.06 2.38
C ASN A 100 -9.71 -14.88 3.18
N ASP A 101 -9.00 -15.80 2.51
CA ASP A 101 -7.92 -16.58 3.11
C ASP A 101 -6.76 -15.68 3.58
N LEU A 102 -6.55 -14.52 2.94
CA LEU A 102 -5.53 -13.53 3.30
C LEU A 102 -6.05 -12.41 4.24
N ALA A 103 -7.34 -12.38 4.58
CA ALA A 103 -7.93 -11.30 5.35
C ALA A 103 -7.30 -11.14 6.74
N TRP A 104 -6.88 -12.24 7.37
CA TRP A 104 -6.18 -12.22 8.66
C TRP A 104 -4.84 -11.48 8.55
N LEU A 105 -4.13 -11.64 7.44
CA LEU A 105 -2.84 -10.99 7.19
C LEU A 105 -3.04 -9.49 6.98
N GLY A 106 -3.98 -9.11 6.10
CA GLY A 106 -4.28 -7.69 5.83
C GLY A 106 -4.76 -6.96 7.09
N SER A 107 -5.68 -7.56 7.83
CA SER A 107 -6.17 -7.03 9.11
C SER A 107 -5.05 -6.94 10.15
N GLY A 108 -4.17 -7.94 10.21
CA GLY A 108 -3.03 -7.99 11.11
C GLY A 108 -1.99 -6.89 10.83
N LEU A 109 -1.68 -6.67 9.56
CA LEU A 109 -0.77 -5.64 9.07
C LEU A 109 -1.34 -4.23 9.29
N LEU A 110 -2.63 -4.00 9.03
CA LEU A 110 -3.26 -2.70 9.25
C LEU A 110 -3.13 -2.24 10.71
N ARG A 111 -3.34 -3.15 11.67
CA ARG A 111 -3.15 -2.85 13.11
C ARG A 111 -1.70 -2.56 13.50
N ARG A 112 -0.75 -2.88 12.62
CA ARG A 112 0.69 -2.74 12.80
C ARG A 112 1.30 -1.85 11.72
N ILE A 113 0.50 -1.03 11.04
CA ILE A 113 0.98 -0.22 9.91
C ILE A 113 2.11 0.73 10.33
N ALA A 114 2.07 1.19 11.60
CA ALA A 114 3.13 1.99 12.19
C ALA A 114 4.50 1.29 12.19
N MET A 115 4.58 -0.05 12.11
CA MET A 115 5.85 -0.76 12.00
C MET A 115 6.58 -0.43 10.69
N PHE A 116 5.84 -0.29 9.59
CA PHE A 116 6.39 0.11 8.29
C PHE A 116 6.97 1.52 8.36
N GLN A 117 6.33 2.43 9.07
CA GLN A 117 6.85 3.78 9.23
C GLN A 117 8.06 3.83 10.17
N ASN A 118 8.03 3.10 11.29
CA ASN A 118 8.99 3.28 12.39
C ASN A 118 10.23 2.36 12.34
N PHE A 119 10.11 1.18 11.74
CA PHE A 119 11.17 0.15 11.73
C PHE A 119 11.66 -0.20 10.33
N SER A 120 11.10 0.41 9.28
CA SER A 120 11.62 0.31 7.93
C SER A 120 12.48 1.52 7.58
N THR A 121 13.41 1.32 6.66
CA THR A 121 14.13 2.40 5.96
C THR A 121 13.58 2.67 4.56
N ALA A 122 12.45 2.05 4.21
CA ALA A 122 11.80 2.26 2.94
C ALA A 122 11.09 3.61 2.89
N TYR A 123 11.32 4.37 1.82
CA TYR A 123 10.58 5.59 1.52
C TYR A 123 9.33 5.32 0.66
N SER A 124 9.25 4.13 0.06
CA SER A 124 8.09 3.68 -0.71
C SER A 124 7.75 2.24 -0.35
N THR A 125 6.47 1.97 -0.18
CA THR A 125 5.93 0.63 0.00
C THR A 125 4.85 0.39 -1.04
N ARG A 126 4.98 -0.70 -1.80
CA ARG A 126 4.00 -1.15 -2.79
C ARG A 126 3.54 -2.54 -2.42
N SER A 127 2.28 -2.87 -2.70
CA SER A 127 1.77 -4.20 -2.42
C SER A 127 0.72 -4.66 -3.41
N TRP A 128 0.68 -5.96 -3.67
CA TRP A 128 -0.34 -6.60 -4.50
C TRP A 128 -0.46 -8.08 -4.14
N ILE A 129 -1.54 -8.72 -4.57
CA ILE A 129 -1.77 -10.15 -4.39
C ILE A 129 -1.50 -10.86 -5.72
N THR A 130 -0.82 -12.01 -5.67
CA THR A 130 -0.62 -12.89 -6.82
C THR A 130 -0.79 -14.33 -6.36
N GLY A 131 -1.83 -15.01 -6.84
CA GLY A 131 -2.18 -16.32 -6.29
C GLY A 131 -2.50 -16.19 -4.80
N ASP A 132 -1.96 -17.08 -3.98
CA ASP A 132 -2.07 -17.09 -2.52
C ASP A 132 -0.98 -16.28 -1.80
N GLU A 133 -0.19 -15.51 -2.56
CA GLU A 133 0.89 -14.68 -2.03
C GLU A 133 0.49 -13.20 -2.00
N TRP A 134 0.63 -12.56 -0.84
CA TRP A 134 0.60 -11.09 -0.73
C TRP A 134 2.03 -10.57 -0.74
N ILE A 135 2.36 -9.81 -1.78
CA ILE A 135 3.69 -9.30 -2.04
C ILE A 135 3.77 -7.86 -1.55
N PHE A 136 4.81 -7.55 -0.79
CA PHE A 136 5.20 -6.21 -0.35
C PHE A 136 6.58 -5.87 -0.89
N GLU A 137 6.69 -4.77 -1.62
CA GLU A 137 7.96 -4.19 -2.05
C GLU A 137 8.25 -2.94 -1.21
N LEU A 138 9.39 -2.97 -0.51
CA LEU A 138 9.90 -1.91 0.34
C LEU A 138 11.12 -1.32 -0.37
N ASP A 139 10.93 -0.19 -1.06
CA ASP A 139 11.97 0.47 -1.83
C ASP A 139 12.74 1.48 -0.95
N THR A 140 14.08 1.39 -0.97
CA THR A 140 15.01 2.31 -0.31
C THR A 140 16.09 2.83 -1.26
N LEU A 141 16.80 3.88 -0.86
CA LEU A 141 17.94 4.41 -1.59
C LEU A 141 19.17 3.51 -1.43
N ARG A 142 20.04 3.50 -2.44
CA ARG A 142 21.25 2.66 -2.49
C ARG A 142 22.18 2.80 -1.27
N ASP A 143 22.27 3.99 -0.71
CA ASP A 143 23.14 4.37 0.39
C ASP A 143 22.47 4.24 1.77
N VAL A 144 21.20 3.85 1.81
CA VAL A 144 20.45 3.62 3.04
C VAL A 144 20.51 2.13 3.41
N PRO A 145 20.91 1.78 4.64
CA PRO A 145 20.87 0.40 5.11
C PRO A 145 19.42 -0.13 5.10
N LEU A 146 19.22 -1.35 4.61
CA LEU A 146 17.89 -1.96 4.61
C LEU A 146 17.30 -2.28 5.98
N ASP A 147 18.17 -2.66 6.93
CA ASP A 147 17.82 -3.28 8.21
C ASP A 147 16.66 -4.30 8.13
N HIS A 148 16.71 -5.20 7.14
CA HIS A 148 15.63 -6.17 6.94
C HIS A 148 15.48 -7.12 8.13
N ASP A 149 16.57 -7.48 8.81
CA ASP A 149 16.52 -8.38 9.97
C ASP A 149 15.80 -7.68 11.14
N GLY A 150 16.14 -6.42 11.43
CA GLY A 150 15.44 -5.63 12.45
C GLY A 150 13.95 -5.45 12.15
N PHE A 151 13.59 -5.18 10.89
CA PHE A 151 12.19 -5.09 10.47
C PHE A 151 11.46 -6.43 10.66
N LEU A 152 12.04 -7.53 10.20
CA LEU A 152 11.44 -8.86 10.26
C LEU A 152 11.29 -9.33 11.71
N ASP A 153 12.24 -9.04 12.58
CA ASP A 153 12.17 -9.35 14.00
C ASP A 153 10.97 -8.65 14.67
N ARG A 154 10.74 -7.37 14.35
CA ARG A 154 9.55 -6.64 14.85
C ARG A 154 8.25 -7.15 14.27
N LEU A 155 8.25 -7.49 12.98
CA LEU A 155 7.07 -8.02 12.30
C LEU A 155 6.67 -9.39 12.85
N MET A 156 7.63 -10.20 13.29
CA MET A 156 7.42 -11.56 13.82
C MET A 156 7.48 -11.64 15.34
N ASP A 157 7.57 -10.49 16.04
CA ASP A 157 7.58 -10.40 17.50
C ASP A 157 6.39 -11.15 18.11
N GLU A 158 6.62 -11.88 19.19
CA GLU A 158 5.62 -12.79 19.75
C GLU A 158 4.42 -12.07 20.38
N ILE A 159 4.59 -10.82 20.79
CA ILE A 159 3.57 -10.04 21.50
C ILE A 159 3.00 -8.98 20.57
N LEU A 160 3.87 -8.23 19.91
CA LEU A 160 3.51 -7.06 19.11
C LEU A 160 3.47 -7.35 17.61
N GLY A 161 4.07 -8.45 17.17
CA GLY A 161 4.15 -8.85 15.76
C GLY A 161 2.97 -9.72 15.31
N LEU A 162 3.13 -10.31 14.15
CA LEU A 162 2.24 -11.29 13.57
C LEU A 162 2.78 -12.71 13.84
N PRO A 163 1.88 -13.71 13.94
CA PRO A 163 2.26 -15.10 14.19
C PRO A 163 2.84 -15.74 12.92
N LEU A 164 3.96 -15.20 12.44
CA LEU A 164 4.63 -15.57 11.20
C LEU A 164 5.93 -16.33 11.49
N ARG A 165 6.39 -17.06 10.47
CA ARG A 165 7.71 -17.69 10.40
C ARG A 165 8.27 -17.53 8.98
N ILE A 166 9.59 -17.36 8.87
CA ILE A 166 10.26 -17.36 7.56
C ILE A 166 10.33 -18.81 7.05
N THR A 167 9.85 -19.04 5.84
CA THR A 167 9.94 -20.36 5.18
C THR A 167 10.97 -20.39 4.07
N ARG A 168 11.21 -19.26 3.40
CA ARG A 168 12.26 -19.10 2.38
C ARG A 168 12.93 -17.74 2.51
N ARG A 169 14.24 -17.70 2.27
CA ARG A 169 15.08 -16.50 2.30
C ARG A 169 15.99 -16.45 1.07
N TYR A 170 15.98 -15.33 0.37
CA TYR A 170 16.92 -14.98 -0.69
C TYR A 170 17.51 -13.62 -0.34
N CYS A 171 18.76 -13.60 0.13
CA CYS A 171 19.38 -12.39 0.66
C CYS A 171 20.73 -12.14 0.00
N ASP A 172 20.79 -11.07 -0.78
CA ASP A 172 21.95 -10.68 -1.56
C ASP A 172 22.74 -9.53 -0.91
N CYS A 173 22.59 -9.32 0.41
CA CYS A 173 23.26 -8.21 1.11
C CYS A 173 24.79 -8.22 0.96
N ARG A 174 25.39 -9.39 0.74
CA ARG A 174 26.84 -9.51 0.51
C ARG A 174 27.31 -8.92 -0.82
N LEU A 175 26.38 -8.60 -1.74
CA LEU A 175 26.64 -8.03 -3.06
C LEU A 175 26.48 -6.49 -3.08
N LEU A 176 26.27 -5.87 -1.90
CA LEU A 176 26.27 -4.42 -1.70
C LEU A 176 27.38 -3.72 -2.49
N GLY A 177 26.99 -2.77 -3.34
CA GLY A 177 27.90 -1.91 -4.10
C GLY A 177 28.42 -2.47 -5.43
N ARG A 178 28.04 -3.69 -5.85
CA ARG A 178 28.62 -4.34 -7.06
C ARG A 178 27.74 -4.34 -8.32
N ALA A 179 26.42 -4.13 -8.22
CA ALA A 179 25.53 -4.03 -9.38
C ALA A 179 24.44 -2.96 -9.23
N ARG A 180 23.79 -2.67 -10.36
CA ARG A 180 22.68 -1.72 -10.46
C ARG A 180 21.38 -2.39 -10.02
N GLY A 181 21.04 -2.21 -8.75
CA GLY A 181 19.79 -2.69 -8.17
C GLY A 181 19.90 -4.10 -7.59
N TYR A 182 19.38 -4.28 -6.38
CA TYR A 182 19.32 -5.57 -5.68
C TYR A 182 18.05 -5.66 -4.86
N GLN A 183 17.65 -6.89 -4.56
CA GLN A 183 16.54 -7.17 -3.67
C GLN A 183 16.89 -8.29 -2.69
N CYS A 184 16.41 -8.17 -1.45
CA CYS A 184 16.34 -9.29 -0.52
C CYS A 184 14.89 -9.70 -0.36
N THR A 185 14.59 -10.97 -0.57
CA THR A 185 13.24 -11.52 -0.60
C THR A 185 13.06 -12.55 0.51
N PHE A 186 12.01 -12.37 1.29
CA PHE A 186 11.63 -13.26 2.38
C PHE A 186 10.20 -13.75 2.14
N TYR A 187 9.98 -15.05 2.31
CA TYR A 187 8.66 -15.66 2.30
C TYR A 187 8.30 -16.02 3.73
N LEU A 188 7.15 -15.54 4.17
CA LEU A 188 6.63 -15.72 5.51
C LEU A 188 5.27 -16.41 5.42
N GLU A 189 5.07 -17.37 6.31
CA GLU A 189 3.81 -18.08 6.48
C GLU A 189 3.38 -18.01 7.94
N HIS A 190 2.12 -18.32 8.21
CA HIS A 190 1.64 -18.44 9.58
C HIS A 190 2.40 -19.56 10.33
N ARG A 191 2.61 -19.37 11.64
CA ARG A 191 3.29 -20.34 12.52
C ARG A 191 2.51 -21.66 12.63
N ARG A 192 1.18 -21.59 12.55
CA ARG A 192 0.31 -22.76 12.44
C ARG A 192 0.14 -23.17 10.97
N PRO A 193 0.34 -24.45 10.61
CA PRO A 193 0.32 -24.93 9.22
C PRO A 193 -1.08 -25.00 8.59
N ASP A 194 -2.15 -24.90 9.40
CA ASP A 194 -3.54 -24.96 8.94
C ASP A 194 -4.07 -23.59 8.47
N VAL A 195 -3.35 -22.51 8.77
CA VAL A 195 -3.70 -21.15 8.33
C VAL A 195 -3.03 -20.90 6.98
N ARG A 196 -3.84 -20.62 5.97
CA ARG A 196 -3.39 -20.36 4.60
C ARG A 196 -2.90 -18.92 4.42
N GLY A 197 -2.13 -18.74 3.36
CA GLY A 197 -1.62 -17.44 2.93
C GLY A 197 -0.11 -17.32 3.11
N VAL A 198 0.54 -16.81 2.07
CA VAL A 198 1.97 -16.50 2.07
C VAL A 198 2.12 -14.99 1.99
N MET A 199 3.04 -14.45 2.78
CA MET A 199 3.50 -13.07 2.63
C MET A 199 4.90 -13.08 2.05
N GLN A 200 5.09 -12.34 0.96
CA GLN A 200 6.41 -12.08 0.43
C GLN A 200 6.82 -10.65 0.75
N ILE A 201 7.96 -10.47 1.41
CA ILE A 201 8.53 -9.14 1.66
C ILE A 201 9.82 -9.01 0.86
N ARG A 202 9.86 -8.01 -0.02
CA ARG A 202 10.97 -7.71 -0.90
C ARG A 202 11.54 -6.35 -0.51
N PHE A 203 12.75 -6.37 0.01
CA PHE A 203 13.48 -5.16 0.33
C PHE A 203 14.38 -4.78 -0.85
N ARG A 204 14.07 -3.67 -1.53
CA ARG A 204 14.64 -3.26 -2.81
C ARG A 204 15.51 -2.03 -2.67
N TRP A 205 16.66 -2.02 -3.35
CA TRP A 205 17.60 -0.90 -3.32
C TRP A 205 17.84 -0.48 -4.74
N GLY A 206 17.83 0.82 -4.96
CA GLY A 206 18.03 1.34 -6.28
C GLY A 206 18.05 2.85 -6.28
N ASP A 207 17.91 3.36 -7.51
CA ASP A 207 17.67 4.77 -7.73
C ASP A 207 16.26 5.12 -7.26
N SER A 208 15.99 6.41 -7.04
CA SER A 208 14.68 6.85 -6.57
C SER A 208 13.57 6.45 -7.56
N VAL A 209 12.54 5.78 -7.07
CA VAL A 209 11.36 5.37 -7.85
C VAL A 209 10.49 6.57 -8.20
N TYR A 210 10.50 7.61 -7.36
CA TYR A 210 9.66 8.82 -7.52
C TYR A 210 10.43 10.06 -7.99
N GLY A 211 11.67 9.88 -8.44
CA GLY A 211 12.56 10.97 -8.85
C GLY A 211 13.38 11.56 -7.70
N ASP A 212 14.36 12.39 -8.03
CA ASP A 212 15.33 12.92 -7.07
C ASP A 212 14.74 14.00 -6.12
N ASP A 213 13.57 14.56 -6.44
CA ASP A 213 12.90 15.64 -5.69
C ASP A 213 11.86 15.13 -4.67
N VAL A 214 11.73 13.82 -4.49
CA VAL A 214 10.74 13.22 -3.57
C VAL A 214 10.90 13.71 -2.14
N ARG A 215 12.14 13.95 -1.68
CA ARG A 215 12.39 14.49 -0.34
C ARG A 215 11.85 15.92 -0.22
N ASP A 216 12.17 16.79 -1.17
CA ASP A 216 11.76 18.20 -1.15
C ASP A 216 10.23 18.31 -1.12
N ARG A 217 9.53 17.51 -1.92
CA ARG A 217 8.06 17.45 -1.91
C ARG A 217 7.49 16.99 -0.58
N LEU A 218 8.14 16.06 0.11
CA LEU A 218 7.69 15.60 1.43
C LEU A 218 8.01 16.63 2.53
N GLU A 219 9.13 17.36 2.42
CA GLU A 219 9.43 18.51 3.29
C GLU A 219 8.39 19.62 3.12
N GLU A 220 7.96 19.94 1.88
CA GLU A 220 6.87 20.89 1.59
C GLU A 220 5.52 20.48 2.19
N LEU A 221 5.32 19.17 2.41
CA LEU A 221 4.14 18.60 3.06
C LEU A 221 4.27 18.47 4.58
N ASP A 222 5.30 19.07 5.18
CA ASP A 222 5.57 19.05 6.62
C ASP A 222 5.75 17.62 7.16
N ALA A 223 6.39 16.74 6.36
CA ALA A 223 6.72 15.40 6.81
C ALA A 223 7.75 15.45 7.96
N ASP A 224 7.64 14.46 8.85
CA ASP A 224 8.53 14.29 10.00
C ASP A 224 10.00 14.23 9.57
N GLN A 225 10.82 15.13 10.12
CA GLN A 225 12.21 15.30 9.70
C GLN A 225 13.09 14.12 10.10
N ASP A 226 12.86 13.54 11.27
CA ASP A 226 13.61 12.37 11.75
C ASP A 226 13.33 11.15 10.84
N TRP A 227 12.08 10.98 10.41
CA TRP A 227 11.69 9.98 9.43
C TRP A 227 12.35 10.23 8.07
N LEU A 228 12.30 11.46 7.54
CA LEU A 228 12.92 11.82 6.27
C LEU A 228 14.43 11.58 6.26
N ASP A 229 15.12 11.95 7.34
CA ASP A 229 16.56 11.74 7.47
C ASP A 229 16.94 10.26 7.54
N ARG A 230 16.03 9.40 8.02
CA ARG A 230 16.21 7.95 8.01
C ARG A 230 15.97 7.34 6.62
N VAL A 231 14.88 7.69 5.94
CA VAL A 231 14.44 6.97 4.72
C VAL A 231 14.90 7.61 3.40
N LEU A 232 15.16 8.91 3.43
CA LEU A 232 15.59 9.74 2.30
C LEU A 232 16.68 10.72 2.75
N PRO A 233 17.84 10.25 3.25
CA PRO A 233 18.88 11.15 3.73
C PRO A 233 19.33 12.10 2.63
N ARG A 234 19.62 13.36 2.99
CA ARG A 234 20.22 14.31 2.04
C ARG A 234 21.57 13.77 1.60
N ARG A 235 21.75 13.59 0.29
CA ARG A 235 23.05 13.22 -0.25
C ARG A 235 24.06 14.30 0.13
N PRO A 236 25.24 13.95 0.66
CA PRO A 236 26.32 14.91 0.80
C PRO A 236 26.59 15.49 -0.59
N ALA A 237 26.71 16.82 -0.70
CA ALA A 237 27.20 17.42 -1.94
C ALA A 237 28.53 16.74 -2.28
N GLY A 238 28.53 15.95 -3.36
CA GLY A 238 29.74 15.29 -3.82
C GLY A 238 30.84 16.34 -4.05
N PRO A 239 32.12 15.99 -3.87
CA PRO A 239 33.20 16.92 -4.13
C PRO A 239 33.04 17.47 -5.55
N ALA A 240 32.90 18.79 -5.65
CA ALA A 240 32.83 19.50 -6.92
C ALA A 240 33.93 18.96 -7.83
N ALA A 241 33.55 18.45 -9.00
CA ALA A 241 34.50 18.00 -10.00
C ALA A 241 35.51 19.13 -10.20
N ARG A 242 36.75 18.91 -9.75
CA ARG A 242 37.86 19.81 -10.03
C ARG A 242 37.91 19.94 -11.55
N THR A 243 37.48 21.08 -12.05
CA THR A 243 37.73 21.50 -13.42
C THR A 243 39.24 21.49 -13.58
N GLY A 244 39.75 20.48 -14.26
CA GLY A 244 41.15 20.33 -14.57
C GLY A 244 41.60 21.54 -15.38
N GLY A 245 42.40 22.40 -14.74
CA GLY A 245 43.06 23.51 -15.38
C GLY A 245 44.01 23.00 -16.46
N SER A 246 43.99 23.71 -17.59
CA SER A 246 44.90 23.56 -18.72
C SER A 246 46.37 23.57 -18.31
N ARG A 247 47.17 22.70 -18.92
CA ARG A 247 48.50 23.04 -19.46
C ARG A 247 48.71 22.30 -20.76
#